data_AF-A0A2A2RIQ9-F1
#
_entry.id   AF-A0A2A2RIQ9-F1
#
_cell.length_a   1.000
_cell.length_b   1.000
_cell.length_c   1.000
_cell.angle_alpha   90.00
_cell.angle_beta   90.00
_cell.angle_gamma   90.00
#
_symmetry.space_group_name_H-M   'P 1'
#
loop_
_entity.id
_entity.type
_entity.pdbx_description
1 polymer ?
#
loop_
_entity_poly.entity_id
_entity_poly.type
_entity_poly.pdbx_seq_one_letter_code
_entity_poly.pdbx_strand_id
1 'polypeptide(L)'
;MTSTFSHRFTRPALTALGMVVFLAVCFWPRQPKDSLNVPLGVEQAAIVTYSGPPVAVMPYKWGVAVNVRIARITEQPGVRIYDVRYLVNRPGNFDLKDYLTAENGARLDGLPSFKFHGDPKLSKHLDARIQETEEMAVSVGGYYYFTLGMLGVLWIGWLLLLIFYGRAKPAPPAVALPEPTLAERLRPLLAQLEAGTLDAAAKAQLEMLLLRRWREELAVTNAPMDTALDAINRSEQTGQPLRQLQHWLHHPASPVRREEIAAVIAPYTVEAEKAEAQP
;
A
#
# COMPACT_ATOMS: atom_id res chain seq x y z
N MET A 1 46.00 22.71 -13.93
CA MET A 1 44.58 23.09 -13.74
C MET A 1 43.73 22.04 -14.45
N THR A 2 43.34 21.00 -13.74
CA THR A 2 42.51 19.89 -14.27
C THR A 2 41.34 19.73 -13.32
N SER A 3 40.18 20.23 -13.77
CA SER A 3 38.90 20.02 -13.08
C SER A 3 38.35 18.65 -13.50
N THR A 4 38.59 17.63 -12.69
CA THR A 4 37.93 16.32 -12.84
C THR A 4 36.61 16.35 -12.08
N PHE A 5 35.58 16.82 -12.78
CA PHE A 5 34.20 16.86 -12.31
C PHE A 5 33.70 15.43 -12.02
N SER A 6 33.21 15.23 -10.80
CA SER A 6 32.83 13.93 -10.23
C SER A 6 31.60 13.31 -10.90
N HIS A 7 31.81 12.43 -11.87
CA HIS A 7 30.74 11.78 -12.63
C HIS A 7 30.08 10.55 -11.98
N ARG A 8 30.31 10.27 -10.68
CA ARG A 8 29.85 9.01 -10.05
C ARG A 8 28.51 9.08 -9.31
N PHE A 9 27.94 10.26 -9.08
CA PHE A 9 26.65 10.40 -8.37
C PHE A 9 25.43 10.56 -9.31
N THR A 10 25.63 10.86 -10.59
CA THR A 10 24.54 11.16 -11.54
C THR A 10 23.88 9.92 -12.14
N ARG A 11 24.59 8.78 -12.21
CA ARG A 11 24.09 7.54 -12.82
C ARG A 11 22.90 6.89 -12.11
N PRO A 12 22.87 6.70 -10.77
CA PRO A 12 21.74 6.03 -10.12
C PRO A 12 20.46 6.89 -10.11
N ALA A 13 20.60 8.21 -10.05
CA ALA A 13 19.47 9.14 -10.10
C ALA A 13 18.81 9.17 -11.49
N LEU A 14 19.61 9.14 -12.56
CA LEU A 14 19.12 9.06 -13.94
C LEU A 14 18.41 7.73 -14.23
N THR A 15 18.91 6.61 -13.69
CA THR A 15 18.23 5.31 -13.84
C THR A 15 16.91 5.25 -13.08
N ALA A 16 16.84 5.85 -11.89
CA ALA A 16 15.60 5.93 -11.10
C ALA A 16 14.55 6.81 -11.81
N LEU A 17 14.97 7.96 -12.35
CA LEU A 17 14.08 8.84 -13.12
C LEU A 17 13.57 8.15 -14.39
N GLY A 18 14.45 7.41 -15.10
CA GLY A 18 14.06 6.63 -16.27
C GLY A 18 13.03 5.55 -15.96
N MET A 19 13.14 4.87 -14.81
CA MET A 19 12.19 3.85 -14.37
C MET A 19 10.82 4.45 -14.03
N VAL A 20 10.80 5.64 -13.41
CA VAL A 20 9.55 6.38 -13.11
C VAL A 20 8.85 6.82 -14.40
N VAL A 21 9.59 7.35 -15.38
CA VAL A 21 9.03 7.74 -16.68
C VAL A 21 8.52 6.52 -17.44
N PHE A 22 9.25 5.40 -17.41
CA PHE A 22 8.82 4.15 -18.02
C PHE A 22 7.53 3.62 -17.39
N LEU A 23 7.42 3.64 -16.06
CA LEU A 23 6.19 3.26 -15.36
C LEU A 23 5.03 4.21 -15.70
N ALA A 24 5.27 5.52 -15.77
CA ALA A 24 4.24 6.49 -16.17
C ALA A 24 3.75 6.27 -17.62
N VAL A 25 4.63 5.85 -18.53
CA VAL A 25 4.26 5.52 -19.92
C VAL A 25 3.56 4.16 -20.02
N CYS A 26 4.01 3.15 -19.27
CA CYS A 26 3.36 1.84 -19.23
C CYS A 26 1.97 1.87 -18.57
N PHE A 27 1.79 2.73 -17.56
CA PHE A 27 0.52 2.96 -16.89
C PHE A 27 -0.28 4.14 -17.47
N TRP A 28 0.14 4.69 -18.62
CA TRP A 28 -0.65 5.70 -19.30
C TRP A 28 -2.00 5.10 -19.70
N PRO A 29 -3.13 5.65 -19.23
CA PRO A 29 -4.43 5.03 -19.46
C PRO A 29 -4.72 5.04 -20.96
N ARG A 30 -4.75 3.85 -21.57
CA ARG A 30 -5.31 3.67 -22.91
C ARG A 30 -6.79 3.96 -22.78
N GLN A 31 -7.27 5.00 -23.48
CA GLN A 31 -8.68 5.33 -23.46
C GLN A 31 -9.50 4.12 -23.91
N PRO A 32 -10.42 3.62 -23.05
CA PRO A 32 -11.34 2.57 -23.48
C PRO A 32 -12.17 3.12 -24.63
N LYS A 33 -12.41 2.27 -25.64
CA LYS A 33 -13.34 2.61 -26.73
C LYS A 33 -14.72 2.80 -26.11
N ASP A 34 -15.30 3.98 -26.27
CA ASP A 34 -16.64 4.33 -25.78
C ASP A 34 -17.70 3.43 -26.42
N SER A 35 -17.98 2.28 -25.80
CA SER A 35 -19.17 1.49 -26.06
C SER A 35 -19.93 1.32 -24.75
N LEU A 36 -21.12 1.88 -24.68
CA LEU A 36 -21.99 1.79 -23.52
C LEU A 36 -22.55 0.36 -23.41
N ASN A 37 -22.34 -0.31 -22.27
CA ASN A 37 -22.89 -1.64 -22.01
C ASN A 37 -24.33 -1.51 -21.51
N VAL A 38 -25.28 -2.08 -22.26
CA VAL A 38 -26.72 -2.01 -21.96
C VAL A 38 -27.25 -3.41 -21.66
N PRO A 39 -27.85 -3.64 -20.48
CA PRO A 39 -28.41 -4.95 -20.14
C PRO A 39 -29.62 -5.29 -21.01
N LEU A 40 -29.73 -6.57 -21.38
CA LEU A 40 -30.90 -7.07 -22.13
C LEU A 40 -32.19 -6.92 -21.31
N GLY A 41 -33.28 -6.54 -21.98
CA GLY A 41 -34.62 -6.48 -21.37
C GLY A 41 -34.88 -5.27 -20.47
N VAL A 42 -33.94 -4.31 -20.36
CA VAL A 42 -34.14 -3.06 -19.62
C VAL A 42 -34.30 -1.88 -20.58
N GLU A 43 -35.31 -1.04 -20.34
CA GLU A 43 -35.51 0.19 -21.10
C GLU A 43 -34.46 1.25 -20.71
N GLN A 44 -33.80 1.82 -21.71
CA GLN A 44 -32.84 2.92 -21.57
C GLN A 44 -33.33 4.17 -22.30
N ALA A 45 -32.87 5.34 -21.89
CA ALA A 45 -33.17 6.62 -22.51
C ALA A 45 -31.92 7.23 -23.15
N ALA A 46 -32.07 7.77 -24.36
CA ALA A 46 -31.05 8.53 -25.06
C ALA A 46 -31.65 9.85 -25.55
N ILE A 47 -30.96 10.95 -25.27
CA ILE A 47 -31.34 12.28 -25.74
C ILE A 47 -30.61 12.53 -27.05
N VAL A 48 -31.36 12.56 -28.15
CA VAL A 48 -30.82 12.82 -29.49
C VAL A 48 -31.16 14.25 -29.90
N THR A 49 -30.13 15.06 -30.10
CA THR A 49 -30.27 16.44 -30.58
C THR A 49 -30.03 16.44 -32.10
N TYR A 50 -31.03 16.83 -32.89
CA TYR A 50 -30.95 16.79 -34.35
C TYR A 50 -31.57 18.04 -34.99
N SER A 51 -30.89 18.61 -35.98
CA SER A 51 -31.25 19.85 -36.66
C SER A 51 -31.75 19.64 -38.11
N GLY A 52 -32.04 18.41 -38.52
CA GLY A 52 -32.53 18.06 -39.86
C GLY A 52 -34.02 17.70 -39.91
N PRO A 53 -34.47 16.94 -40.93
CA PRO A 53 -35.87 16.53 -41.10
C PRO A 53 -36.47 15.81 -39.89
N PRO A 54 -37.81 15.76 -39.75
CA PRO A 54 -38.46 15.04 -38.66
C PRO A 54 -38.00 13.56 -38.62
N VAL A 55 -37.59 13.11 -37.43
CA VAL A 55 -37.13 11.73 -37.19
C VAL A 55 -38.32 10.87 -36.75
N ALA A 56 -38.48 9.72 -37.41
CA ALA A 56 -39.42 8.67 -37.08
C ALA A 56 -38.68 7.37 -36.77
N VAL A 57 -39.30 6.50 -35.99
CA VAL A 57 -38.77 5.15 -35.73
C VAL A 57 -39.06 4.26 -36.93
N MET A 58 -38.11 3.39 -37.30
CA MET A 58 -38.37 2.39 -38.33
C MET A 58 -39.58 1.50 -37.98
N PRO A 59 -40.40 1.08 -38.97
CA PRO A 59 -41.53 0.19 -38.72
C PRO A 59 -41.11 -1.08 -38.01
N TYR A 60 -41.89 -1.49 -37.01
CA TYR A 60 -41.64 -2.69 -36.23
C TYR A 60 -41.57 -3.93 -37.15
N LYS A 61 -40.50 -4.71 -37.02
CA LYS A 61 -40.36 -6.03 -37.65
C LYS A 61 -40.31 -7.09 -36.56
N TRP A 62 -40.86 -8.27 -36.83
CA TRP A 62 -40.81 -9.38 -35.88
C TRP A 62 -39.36 -9.88 -35.72
N GLY A 63 -38.90 -10.07 -34.48
CA GLY A 63 -37.54 -10.55 -34.18
C GLY A 63 -36.44 -9.49 -34.16
N VAL A 64 -36.77 -8.20 -34.06
CA VAL A 64 -35.78 -7.12 -34.02
C VAL A 64 -34.95 -7.16 -32.73
N ALA A 65 -33.64 -6.96 -32.87
CA ALA A 65 -32.68 -7.00 -31.78
C ALA A 65 -32.82 -5.84 -30.78
N VAL A 66 -33.34 -4.69 -31.24
CA VAL A 66 -33.53 -3.47 -30.44
C VAL A 66 -34.91 -2.86 -30.74
N ASN A 67 -35.76 -2.74 -29.73
CA ASN A 67 -37.01 -1.98 -29.85
C ASN A 67 -36.70 -0.51 -29.53
N VAL A 68 -37.17 0.40 -30.38
CA VAL A 68 -36.97 1.85 -30.20
C VAL A 68 -38.34 2.54 -30.20
N ARG A 69 -38.51 3.57 -29.38
CA ARG A 69 -39.66 4.46 -29.37
C ARG A 69 -39.25 5.89 -29.07
N ILE A 70 -39.94 6.87 -29.64
CA ILE A 70 -39.76 8.29 -29.29
C ILE A 70 -40.78 8.62 -28.20
N ALA A 71 -40.30 8.94 -27.00
CA ALA A 71 -41.14 9.24 -25.85
C ALA A 71 -41.58 10.71 -25.83
N ARG A 72 -40.71 11.62 -26.27
CA ARG A 72 -41.00 13.06 -26.31
C ARG A 72 -40.19 13.74 -27.41
N ILE A 73 -40.78 14.77 -28.01
CA ILE A 73 -40.10 15.69 -28.93
C ILE A 73 -40.19 17.08 -28.32
N THR A 74 -39.05 17.75 -28.15
CA THR A 74 -38.98 19.14 -27.71
C THR A 74 -38.36 19.98 -28.82
N GLU A 75 -39.13 20.91 -29.38
CA GLU A 75 -38.64 21.80 -30.43
C GLU A 75 -37.98 23.03 -29.81
N GLN A 76 -36.76 23.32 -30.25
CA GLN A 76 -36.00 24.53 -29.93
C GLN A 76 -35.69 25.29 -31.24
N PRO A 77 -35.35 26.60 -31.17
CA PRO A 77 -35.05 27.39 -32.37
C PRO A 77 -33.89 26.75 -33.17
N GLY A 78 -34.22 26.18 -34.34
CA GLY A 78 -33.26 25.53 -35.25
C GLY A 78 -32.85 24.10 -34.89
N VAL A 79 -33.36 23.51 -33.80
CA VAL A 79 -32.96 22.17 -33.33
C VAL A 79 -34.15 21.43 -32.69
N ARG A 80 -34.28 20.14 -32.97
CA ARG A 80 -35.25 19.26 -32.30
C ARG A 80 -34.54 18.29 -31.37
N ILE A 81 -35.02 18.21 -30.13
CA ILE A 81 -34.52 17.28 -29.12
C ILE A 81 -35.50 16.12 -29.01
N TYR A 82 -35.03 14.92 -29.31
CA TYR A 82 -35.79 13.69 -29.24
C TYR A 82 -35.37 12.91 -27.99
N ASP A 83 -36.34 12.61 -27.13
CA ASP A 83 -36.19 11.65 -26.04
C ASP A 83 -36.52 10.26 -26.61
N VAL A 84 -35.47 9.50 -26.93
CA VAL A 84 -35.56 8.17 -27.55
C VAL A 84 -35.39 7.12 -26.46
N ARG A 85 -36.37 6.23 -26.32
CA ARG A 85 -36.28 5.08 -25.45
C ARG A 85 -36.02 3.81 -26.25
N TYR A 86 -35.10 3.00 -25.79
CA TYR A 86 -34.72 1.76 -26.48
C TYR A 86 -34.57 0.59 -25.51
N LEU A 87 -34.86 -0.60 -26.02
CA LEU A 87 -34.84 -1.86 -25.28
C LEU A 87 -34.10 -2.90 -26.12
N VAL A 88 -33.05 -3.49 -25.55
CA VAL A 88 -32.22 -4.48 -26.25
C VAL A 88 -32.72 -5.89 -25.94
N ASN A 89 -33.11 -6.63 -26.98
CA ASN A 89 -33.65 -7.99 -26.86
C ASN A 89 -32.63 -9.07 -27.21
N ARG A 90 -31.55 -8.72 -27.93
CA ARG A 90 -30.52 -9.67 -28.37
C ARG A 90 -29.11 -9.17 -28.03
N PRO A 91 -28.16 -10.07 -27.71
CA PRO A 91 -26.78 -9.69 -27.50
C PRO A 91 -26.12 -9.26 -28.82
N GLY A 92 -25.23 -8.27 -28.76
CA GLY A 92 -24.51 -7.77 -29.94
C GLY A 92 -24.14 -6.28 -29.88
N ASN A 93 -23.42 -5.81 -30.90
CA ASN A 93 -23.13 -4.39 -31.08
C ASN A 93 -24.18 -3.74 -31.97
N PHE A 94 -24.77 -2.65 -31.51
CA PHE A 94 -25.83 -1.95 -32.22
C PHE A 94 -25.56 -0.44 -32.22
N ASP A 95 -26.07 0.26 -33.24
CA ASP A 95 -26.08 1.71 -33.32
C ASP A 95 -27.52 2.20 -33.40
N LEU A 96 -27.90 3.16 -32.55
CA LEU A 96 -29.23 3.76 -32.55
C LEU A 96 -29.60 4.40 -33.90
N LYS A 97 -28.59 4.88 -34.66
CA LYS A 97 -28.78 5.46 -35.99
C LYS A 97 -29.44 4.48 -36.97
N ASP A 98 -29.17 3.18 -36.83
CA ASP A 98 -29.67 2.16 -37.74
C ASP A 98 -31.17 1.87 -37.56
N TYR A 99 -31.78 2.37 -36.48
CA TYR A 99 -33.18 2.17 -36.12
C TYR A 99 -34.05 3.43 -36.29
N LEU A 100 -33.45 4.54 -36.74
CA LEU A 100 -34.12 5.82 -36.96
C LEU A 100 -34.14 6.17 -38.46
N THR A 101 -35.27 6.67 -38.94
CA THR A 101 -35.49 7.08 -40.33
C THR A 101 -36.14 8.45 -40.37
N ALA A 102 -36.04 9.18 -41.47
CA ALA A 102 -36.86 10.39 -41.64
C ALA A 102 -38.34 9.99 -41.78
N GLU A 103 -39.25 10.89 -41.39
CA GLU A 103 -40.71 10.69 -41.51
C GLU A 103 -41.16 10.39 -42.96
N ASN A 104 -40.39 10.86 -43.95
CA ASN A 104 -40.59 10.59 -45.37
C ASN A 104 -39.92 9.28 -45.86
N GLY A 105 -39.36 8.46 -44.97
CA GLY A 105 -38.66 7.21 -45.30
C GLY A 105 -37.25 7.38 -45.87
N ALA A 106 -36.74 8.62 -45.97
CA ALA A 106 -35.37 8.87 -46.41
C ALA A 106 -34.35 8.60 -45.29
N ARG A 107 -33.11 8.25 -45.68
CA ARG A 107 -32.00 8.09 -44.75
C ARG A 107 -31.62 9.47 -44.18
N LEU A 108 -31.46 9.54 -42.86
CA LEU A 108 -31.08 10.78 -42.17
C LEU A 108 -29.57 10.98 -42.23
N ASP A 109 -29.14 12.00 -42.96
CA ASP A 109 -27.76 12.47 -42.93
C ASP A 109 -27.58 13.44 -41.75
N GLY A 110 -26.55 13.22 -40.93
CA GLY A 110 -26.19 14.07 -39.79
C GLY A 110 -26.67 13.62 -38.40
N LEU A 111 -27.25 12.42 -38.23
CA LEU A 111 -27.50 11.87 -36.89
C LEU A 111 -26.18 11.48 -36.19
N PRO A 112 -26.01 11.78 -34.88
CA PRO A 112 -24.90 11.24 -34.11
C PRO A 112 -24.99 9.71 -34.04
N SER A 113 -23.85 9.02 -34.24
CA SER A 113 -23.75 7.57 -34.04
C SER A 113 -23.72 7.29 -32.54
N PHE A 114 -24.63 6.44 -32.07
CA PHE A 114 -24.74 6.06 -30.66
C PHE A 114 -24.58 4.54 -30.57
N LYS A 115 -23.33 4.11 -30.39
CA LYS A 115 -22.96 2.69 -30.32
C LYS A 115 -23.13 2.15 -28.91
N PHE A 116 -23.83 1.04 -28.77
CA PHE A 116 -24.01 0.33 -27.50
C PHE A 116 -23.87 -1.18 -27.71
N HIS A 117 -23.48 -1.86 -26.63
CA HIS A 117 -23.33 -3.30 -26.59
C HIS A 117 -24.45 -3.91 -25.75
N GLY A 118 -25.24 -4.81 -26.36
CA GLY A 118 -26.25 -5.60 -25.68
C GLY A 118 -25.61 -6.72 -24.88
N ASP A 119 -25.56 -6.56 -23.55
CA ASP A 119 -24.91 -7.49 -22.64
C ASP A 119 -25.91 -8.51 -22.07
N PRO A 120 -25.75 -9.82 -22.38
CA PRO A 120 -26.60 -10.88 -21.84
C PRO A 120 -26.27 -11.15 -20.37
N LYS A 121 -26.73 -10.26 -19.48
CA LYS A 121 -26.56 -10.41 -18.02
C LYS A 121 -27.30 -11.60 -17.40
N LEU A 122 -28.22 -12.22 -18.15
CA LEU A 122 -28.86 -13.47 -17.74
C LEU A 122 -28.37 -14.60 -18.65
N SER A 123 -27.23 -15.20 -18.31
CA SER A 123 -26.82 -16.43 -18.97
C SER A 123 -27.77 -17.56 -18.54
N LYS A 124 -28.11 -18.45 -19.48
CA LYS A 124 -28.98 -19.62 -19.25
C LYS A 124 -28.39 -20.64 -18.25
N HIS A 125 -27.16 -20.39 -17.78
CA HIS A 125 -26.38 -21.25 -16.90
C HIS A 125 -26.10 -20.59 -15.53
N LEU A 126 -26.82 -19.54 -15.13
CA LEU A 126 -26.69 -18.96 -13.80
C LEU A 126 -27.25 -19.92 -12.74
N ASP A 127 -26.34 -20.67 -12.13
CA ASP A 127 -26.53 -21.37 -10.87
C ASP A 127 -27.06 -20.37 -9.84
N ALA A 128 -28.07 -20.74 -9.03
CA ALA A 128 -28.74 -19.89 -8.05
C ALA A 128 -27.86 -19.55 -6.82
N ARG A 129 -26.55 -19.46 -7.03
CA ARG A 129 -25.57 -19.10 -6.03
C ARG A 129 -25.37 -17.60 -6.13
N ILE A 130 -25.62 -16.91 -5.02
CA ILE A 130 -25.30 -15.51 -4.83
C ILE A 130 -23.87 -15.31 -5.33
N GLN A 131 -23.71 -14.70 -6.50
CA GLN A 131 -22.40 -14.24 -6.96
C GLN A 131 -21.99 -13.20 -5.94
N GLU A 132 -20.99 -13.55 -5.13
CA GLU A 132 -20.28 -12.60 -4.31
C GLU A 132 -19.89 -11.43 -5.21
N THR A 133 -20.53 -10.29 -4.93
CA THR A 133 -20.31 -8.96 -5.47
C THR A 133 -19.34 -8.94 -6.64
N GLU A 134 -19.85 -9.00 -7.88
CA GLU A 134 -19.05 -8.73 -9.07
C GLU A 134 -18.20 -7.49 -8.80
N GLU A 135 -16.89 -7.59 -9.09
CA GLU A 135 -15.97 -6.46 -8.99
C GLU A 135 -16.50 -5.34 -9.89
N MET A 136 -17.25 -4.42 -9.30
CA MET A 136 -17.69 -3.23 -10.01
C MET A 136 -16.42 -2.47 -10.35
N ALA A 137 -16.04 -2.48 -11.63
CA ALA A 137 -15.05 -1.57 -12.15
C ALA A 137 -15.59 -0.15 -11.93
N VAL A 138 -15.22 0.47 -10.81
CA VAL A 138 -15.58 1.84 -10.48
C VAL A 138 -14.88 2.72 -11.50
N SER A 139 -15.59 3.04 -12.58
CA SER A 139 -15.13 3.98 -13.60
C SER A 139 -15.25 5.39 -13.05
N VAL A 140 -14.26 5.79 -12.27
CA VAL A 140 -14.14 7.17 -11.80
C VAL A 140 -13.74 8.03 -12.99
N GLY A 141 -14.71 8.68 -13.63
CA GLY A 141 -14.47 9.56 -14.76
C GLY A 141 -13.57 10.75 -14.42
N GLY A 142 -12.78 11.21 -15.39
CA GLY A 142 -11.96 12.42 -15.30
C GLY A 142 -10.48 12.19 -15.01
N TYR A 143 -9.83 13.17 -14.37
CA TYR A 143 -8.39 13.16 -14.07
C TYR A 143 -8.01 12.30 -12.85
N TYR A 144 -8.92 11.50 -12.30
CA TYR A 144 -8.70 10.72 -11.08
C TYR A 144 -7.44 9.84 -11.16
N TYR A 145 -7.37 8.96 -12.16
CA TYR A 145 -6.20 8.09 -12.34
C TYR A 145 -4.92 8.87 -12.65
N PHE A 146 -5.04 10.02 -13.33
CA PHE A 146 -3.90 10.90 -13.58
C PHE A 146 -3.38 11.53 -12.28
N THR A 147 -4.27 12.08 -11.44
CA THR A 147 -3.91 12.65 -10.14
C THR A 147 -3.36 11.60 -9.17
N LEU A 148 -3.92 10.40 -9.18
CA LEU A 148 -3.46 9.28 -8.35
C LEU A 148 -2.08 8.78 -8.80
N GLY A 149 -1.86 8.67 -10.11
CA GLY A 149 -0.55 8.34 -10.69
C GLY A 149 0.50 9.40 -10.37
N MET A 150 0.16 10.69 -10.51
CA MET A 150 1.04 11.81 -10.15
C MET A 150 1.40 11.78 -8.66
N LEU A 151 0.42 11.55 -7.78
CA LEU A 151 0.64 11.45 -6.34
C LEU A 151 1.53 10.24 -5.99
N GLY A 152 1.31 9.09 -6.64
CA GLY A 152 2.14 7.91 -6.48
C GLY A 152 3.60 8.15 -6.89
N VAL A 153 3.82 8.81 -8.04
CA VAL A 153 5.17 9.19 -8.49
C VAL A 153 5.84 10.16 -7.52
N LEU A 154 5.11 11.18 -7.06
CA LEU A 154 5.61 12.14 -6.07
C LEU A 154 6.00 11.43 -4.77
N TRP A 155 5.18 10.48 -4.32
CA TRP A 155 5.43 9.71 -3.11
C TRP A 155 6.67 8.81 -3.24
N ILE A 156 6.83 8.10 -4.35
CA ILE A 156 8.01 7.29 -4.62
C ILE A 156 9.27 8.18 -4.70
N GLY A 157 9.19 9.31 -5.40
CA GLY A 157 10.28 10.29 -5.48
C GLY A 157 10.70 10.81 -4.11
N TRP A 158 9.72 11.12 -3.26
CA TRP A 158 9.93 11.52 -1.86
C TRP A 158 10.60 10.41 -1.04
N LEU A 159 10.15 9.16 -1.17
CA LEU A 159 10.74 8.01 -0.48
C LEU A 159 12.21 7.81 -0.89
N LEU A 160 12.50 7.86 -2.18
CA LEU A 160 13.88 7.75 -2.68
C LEU A 160 14.74 8.91 -2.18
N LEU A 161 14.19 10.13 -2.16
CA LEU A 161 14.87 11.27 -1.56
C LEU A 161 15.20 10.98 -0.10
N LEU A 162 14.27 10.47 0.72
CA LEU A 162 14.55 10.11 2.12
C LEU A 162 15.67 9.04 2.25
N ILE A 163 15.67 8.04 1.37
CA ILE A 163 16.64 6.94 1.41
C ILE A 163 18.06 7.42 1.04
N PHE A 164 18.18 8.33 0.08
CA PHE A 164 19.46 8.77 -0.46
C PHE A 164 19.95 10.11 0.14
N TYR A 165 19.04 10.96 0.59
CA TYR A 165 19.34 12.25 1.21
C TYR A 165 19.69 12.03 2.68
N GLY A 166 21.00 11.93 2.96
CA GLY A 166 21.52 11.73 4.31
C GLY A 166 22.28 10.42 4.52
N ARG A 167 22.36 9.53 3.52
CA ARG A 167 23.33 8.41 3.57
C ARG A 167 24.74 8.99 3.50
N ALA A 168 25.34 9.19 4.66
CA ALA A 168 26.76 9.47 4.80
C ALA A 168 27.54 8.42 4.01
N LYS A 169 28.54 8.89 3.24
CA LYS A 169 29.49 8.00 2.57
C LYS A 169 30.07 7.07 3.65
N PRO A 170 30.22 5.76 3.39
CA PRO A 170 30.94 4.91 4.32
C PRO A 170 32.31 5.57 4.55
N ALA A 171 32.54 5.96 5.81
CA ALA A 171 33.82 6.48 6.21
C ALA A 171 34.87 5.39 5.90
N PRO A 172 36.07 5.77 5.43
CA PRO A 172 37.19 4.82 5.39
C PRO A 172 37.28 4.13 6.75
N PRO A 173 37.57 2.82 6.81
CA PRO A 173 37.55 2.07 8.06
C PRO A 173 38.43 2.78 9.08
N ALA A 174 37.79 3.47 10.01
CA ALA A 174 38.45 4.01 11.18
C ALA A 174 38.90 2.79 11.98
N VAL A 175 40.19 2.76 12.34
CA VAL A 175 40.76 1.78 13.25
C VAL A 175 39.80 1.63 14.42
N ALA A 176 39.25 0.42 14.59
CA ALA A 176 38.27 0.14 15.62
C ALA A 176 38.86 0.54 16.97
N LEU A 177 38.31 1.58 17.59
CA LEU A 177 38.36 1.66 19.04
C LEU A 177 37.70 0.36 19.52
N PRO A 178 38.32 -0.38 20.47
CA PRO A 178 37.76 -1.63 20.95
C PRO A 178 36.30 -1.37 21.33
N GLU A 179 35.39 -2.24 20.84
CA GLU A 179 33.98 -2.09 21.18
C GLU A 179 33.87 -2.04 22.71
N PRO A 180 33.16 -1.03 23.27
CA PRO A 180 33.11 -0.84 24.70
C PRO A 180 32.60 -2.12 25.33
N THR A 181 33.43 -2.68 26.21
CA THR A 181 33.25 -4.03 26.70
C THR A 181 32.04 -4.11 27.64
N LEU A 182 31.60 -5.32 27.98
CA LEU A 182 30.39 -5.49 28.78
C LEU A 182 30.55 -4.84 30.17
N ALA A 183 31.75 -4.92 30.75
CA ALA A 183 32.11 -4.25 32.00
C ALA A 183 32.00 -2.71 31.88
N GLU A 184 32.51 -2.15 30.78
CA GLU A 184 32.48 -0.71 30.53
C GLU A 184 31.05 -0.17 30.36
N ARG A 185 30.12 -0.99 29.86
CA ARG A 185 28.70 -0.62 29.74
C ARG A 185 27.91 -0.76 31.05
N LEU A 186 28.29 -1.72 31.91
CA LEU A 186 27.62 -1.94 33.21
C LEU A 186 28.04 -0.92 34.28
N ARG A 187 29.30 -0.47 34.29
CA ARG A 187 29.83 0.53 35.25
C ARG A 187 28.98 1.81 35.36
N PRO A 188 28.61 2.53 34.27
CA PRO A 188 27.81 3.74 34.39
C PRO A 188 26.38 3.47 34.88
N LEU A 189 25.83 2.28 34.59
CA LEU A 189 24.50 1.89 35.07
C LEU A 189 24.51 1.58 36.57
N LEU A 190 25.58 0.96 37.08
CA LEU A 190 25.77 0.71 38.50
C LEU A 190 25.94 2.02 39.28
N ALA A 191 26.73 2.97 38.77
CA ALA A 191 26.87 4.30 39.37
C ALA A 191 25.53 5.06 39.43
N GLN A 192 24.70 4.96 38.39
CA GLN A 192 23.35 5.55 38.37
C GLN A 192 22.37 4.83 39.30
N LEU A 193 22.53 3.52 39.49
CA LEU A 193 21.76 2.72 40.45
C LEU A 193 22.05 3.16 41.89
N GLU A 194 23.33 3.33 42.23
CA GLU A 194 23.78 3.82 43.55
C GLU A 194 23.32 5.27 43.80
N ALA A 195 23.41 6.13 42.79
CA ALA A 195 22.90 7.51 42.87
C ALA A 195 21.37 7.60 42.90
N GLY A 196 20.66 6.50 42.59
CA GLY A 196 19.20 6.46 42.60
C GLY A 196 18.52 7.20 41.44
N THR A 197 19.26 7.58 40.40
CA THR A 197 18.78 8.36 39.24
C THR A 197 18.48 7.49 38.02
N LEU A 198 18.32 6.17 38.22
CA LEU A 198 18.15 5.21 37.13
C LEU A 198 16.77 5.33 36.47
N ASP A 199 16.75 5.84 35.23
CA ASP A 199 15.55 5.98 34.41
C ASP A 199 15.06 4.62 33.86
N ALA A 200 13.81 4.55 33.39
CA ALA A 200 13.20 3.36 32.80
C ALA A 200 14.00 2.80 31.61
N ALA A 201 14.60 3.67 30.79
CA ALA A 201 15.47 3.23 29.69
C ALA A 201 16.76 2.57 30.20
N ALA A 202 17.37 3.13 31.25
CA ALA A 202 18.59 2.58 31.85
C ALA A 202 18.34 1.24 32.55
N LYS A 203 17.16 1.09 33.18
CA LYS A 203 16.64 -0.16 33.72
C LYS A 203 16.53 -1.28 32.67
N ALA A 204 15.93 -0.98 31.52
CA ALA A 204 15.81 -1.94 30.42
C ALA A 204 17.17 -2.33 29.82
N GLN A 205 18.10 -1.36 29.70
CA GLN A 205 19.46 -1.63 29.22
C GLN A 205 20.23 -2.56 30.18
N LEU A 206 20.10 -2.35 31.48
CA LEU A 206 20.69 -3.22 32.50
C LEU A 206 20.19 -4.67 32.37
N GLU A 207 18.87 -4.85 32.28
CA GLU A 207 18.25 -6.17 32.11
C GLU A 207 18.75 -6.86 30.84
N MET A 208 18.78 -6.14 29.71
CA MET A 208 19.22 -6.68 28.44
C MET A 208 20.70 -7.12 28.47
N LEU A 209 21.58 -6.36 29.12
CA LEU A 209 23.00 -6.70 29.24
C LEU A 209 23.22 -7.94 30.12
N LEU A 210 22.50 -8.06 31.23
CA LEU A 210 22.58 -9.23 32.12
C LEU A 210 22.02 -10.48 31.44
N LEU A 211 20.88 -10.38 30.77
CA LEU A 211 20.32 -11.50 29.99
C LEU A 211 21.27 -11.96 28.89
N ARG A 212 21.91 -11.03 28.18
CA ARG A 212 22.93 -11.37 27.18
C ARG A 212 24.09 -12.12 27.81
N ARG A 213 24.60 -11.64 28.95
CA ARG A 213 25.71 -12.29 29.66
C ARG A 213 25.37 -13.70 30.12
N TRP A 214 24.21 -13.90 30.73
CA TRP A 214 23.79 -15.23 31.19
C TRP A 214 23.57 -16.21 30.02
N ARG A 215 23.13 -15.72 28.86
CA ARG A 215 23.06 -16.54 27.65
C ARG A 215 24.42 -16.98 27.14
N GLU A 216 25.42 -16.09 27.23
CA GLU A 216 26.81 -16.41 26.88
C GLU A 216 27.41 -17.41 27.88
N GLU A 217 27.20 -17.24 29.19
CA GLU A 217 27.69 -18.13 30.25
C GLU A 217 27.08 -19.55 30.18
N LEU A 218 25.79 -19.66 29.85
CA LEU A 218 25.11 -20.95 29.67
C LEU A 218 25.33 -21.55 28.27
N ALA A 219 26.06 -20.87 27.38
CA ALA A 219 26.25 -21.23 25.97
C ALA A 219 24.93 -21.42 25.17
N VAL A 220 23.88 -20.66 25.52
CA VAL A 220 22.53 -20.72 24.93
C VAL A 220 22.29 -19.56 23.95
N THR A 221 23.35 -19.00 23.37
CA THR A 221 23.30 -17.81 22.51
C THR A 221 22.46 -17.99 21.25
N ASN A 222 22.39 -19.21 20.70
CA ASN A 222 21.66 -19.53 19.46
C ASN A 222 20.27 -20.14 19.66
N ALA A 223 19.83 -20.36 20.91
CA ALA A 223 18.52 -20.92 21.17
C ALA A 223 17.41 -19.85 21.12
N PRO A 224 16.15 -20.23 20.82
CA PRO A 224 15.02 -19.32 20.89
C PRO A 224 14.83 -18.77 22.31
N MET A 225 14.28 -17.55 22.42
CA MET A 225 14.29 -16.76 23.66
C MET A 225 13.60 -17.44 24.84
N ASP A 226 12.53 -18.20 24.57
CA ASP A 226 11.79 -18.99 25.55
C ASP A 226 12.68 -20.07 26.20
N THR A 227 13.41 -20.83 25.39
CA THR A 227 14.34 -21.86 25.86
C THR A 227 15.53 -21.28 26.62
N ALA A 228 16.01 -20.11 26.20
CA ALA A 228 17.09 -19.40 26.88
C ALA A 228 16.64 -18.91 28.27
N LEU A 229 15.44 -18.34 28.39
CA LEU A 229 14.90 -17.89 29.68
C LEU A 229 14.62 -19.06 30.62
N ASP A 230 14.10 -20.18 30.11
CA ASP A 230 13.89 -21.40 30.90
C ASP A 230 15.22 -21.96 31.44
N ALA A 231 16.27 -21.97 30.60
CA ALA A 231 17.60 -22.41 31.02
C ALA A 231 18.20 -21.49 32.10
N ILE A 232 18.05 -20.17 31.95
CA ILE A 232 18.50 -19.18 32.94
C ILE A 232 17.72 -19.35 34.26
N ASN A 233 16.40 -19.55 34.21
CA ASN A 233 15.58 -19.66 35.42
C ASN A 233 15.82 -20.97 36.20
N ARG A 234 16.23 -22.05 35.51
CA ARG A 234 16.57 -23.34 36.14
C ARG A 234 17.98 -23.39 36.73
N SER A 235 18.89 -22.52 36.31
CA SER A 235 20.24 -22.46 36.85
C SER A 235 20.20 -21.93 38.29
N GLU A 236 20.85 -22.65 39.22
CA GLU A 236 20.97 -22.21 40.61
C GLU A 236 21.74 -20.89 40.74
N GLN A 237 22.65 -20.62 39.80
CA GLN A 237 23.52 -19.44 39.82
C GLN A 237 22.83 -18.19 39.26
N THR A 238 21.94 -18.32 38.27
CA THR A 238 21.35 -17.16 37.56
C THR A 238 19.84 -16.99 37.81
N GLY A 239 19.13 -18.03 38.25
CA GLY A 239 17.69 -17.99 38.48
C GLY A 239 17.27 -17.13 39.67
N GLN A 240 18.01 -17.16 40.78
CA GLN A 240 17.76 -16.27 41.94
C GLN A 240 18.04 -14.80 41.60
N PRO A 241 19.21 -14.44 41.04
CA PRO A 241 19.49 -13.09 40.54
C PRO A 241 18.43 -12.52 39.59
N LEU A 242 18.00 -13.32 38.60
CA LEU A 242 17.00 -12.89 37.61
C LEU A 242 15.66 -12.55 38.27
N ARG A 243 15.16 -13.40 39.17
CA ARG A 243 13.88 -13.16 39.86
C ARG A 243 13.93 -11.91 40.73
N GLN A 244 15.04 -11.70 41.44
CA GLN A 244 15.22 -10.52 42.28
C GLN A 244 15.27 -9.23 41.44
N LEU A 245 15.97 -9.28 40.30
CA LEU A 245 16.04 -8.17 39.35
C LEU A 245 14.66 -7.85 38.74
N GLN A 246 13.93 -8.85 38.24
CA GLN A 246 12.59 -8.68 37.66
C GLN A 246 11.59 -8.16 38.68
N HIS A 247 11.65 -8.67 39.91
CA HIS A 247 10.78 -8.21 40.99
C HIS A 247 11.03 -6.73 41.33
N TRP A 248 12.27 -6.25 41.23
CA TRP A 248 12.56 -4.82 41.42
C TRP A 248 12.24 -3.95 40.20
N LEU A 249 12.50 -4.45 38.99
CA LEU A 249 12.27 -3.69 37.76
C LEU A 249 10.78 -3.44 37.49
N HIS A 250 9.94 -4.46 37.71
CA HIS A 250 8.54 -4.45 37.31
C HIS A 250 7.55 -4.15 38.43
N HIS A 251 7.97 -4.17 39.70
CA HIS A 251 7.08 -3.84 40.82
C HIS A 251 7.48 -2.50 41.46
N PRO A 252 6.65 -1.44 41.35
CA PRO A 252 6.98 -0.13 41.93
C PRO A 252 7.02 -0.13 43.46
N ALA A 253 6.42 -1.14 44.10
CA ALA A 253 6.43 -1.35 45.56
C ALA A 253 7.33 -2.54 45.97
N SER A 254 8.39 -2.82 45.19
CA SER A 254 9.27 -3.96 45.45
C SER A 254 9.90 -3.85 46.85
N PRO A 255 9.88 -4.93 47.66
CA PRO A 255 10.58 -4.99 48.94
C PRO A 255 12.10 -5.08 48.78
N VAL A 256 12.60 -5.30 47.56
CA VAL A 256 14.03 -5.44 47.26
C VAL A 256 14.70 -4.08 47.30
N ARG A 257 15.71 -3.93 48.16
CA ARG A 257 16.48 -2.68 48.29
C ARG A 257 17.48 -2.54 47.15
N ARG A 258 17.78 -1.30 46.77
CA ARG A 258 18.75 -0.97 45.71
C ARG A 258 20.13 -1.58 45.98
N GLU A 259 20.53 -1.61 47.24
CA GLU A 259 21.77 -2.22 47.74
C GLU A 259 21.86 -3.72 47.43
N GLU A 260 20.74 -4.44 47.53
CA GLU A 260 20.67 -5.87 47.26
C GLU A 260 20.84 -6.16 45.76
N ILE A 261 20.47 -5.22 44.90
CA ILE A 261 20.60 -5.33 43.44
C ILE A 261 22.00 -4.94 42.99
N ALA A 262 22.58 -3.91 43.62
CA ALA A 262 24.00 -3.60 43.44
C ALA A 262 24.87 -4.82 43.80
N ALA A 263 24.53 -5.54 44.89
CA ALA A 263 25.20 -6.78 45.26
C ALA A 263 25.02 -7.93 44.24
N VAL A 264 23.88 -7.99 43.56
CA VAL A 264 23.65 -8.95 42.45
C VAL A 264 24.47 -8.60 41.21
N ILE A 265 24.71 -7.32 40.93
CA ILE A 265 25.39 -6.86 39.71
C ILE A 265 26.93 -6.83 39.88
N ALA A 266 27.42 -6.54 41.08
CA ALA A 266 28.85 -6.36 41.38
C ALA A 266 29.76 -7.54 40.96
N PRO A 267 29.36 -8.82 41.11
CA PRO A 267 30.16 -9.96 40.63
C PRO A 267 30.40 -9.89 39.11
N TYR A 268 29.38 -9.48 38.34
CA TYR A 268 29.46 -9.46 36.88
C TYR A 268 30.31 -8.31 36.33
N THR A 269 30.52 -7.23 37.09
CA THR A 269 31.49 -6.19 36.70
C THR A 269 32.94 -6.66 36.90
N VAL A 270 33.21 -7.40 37.98
CA VAL A 270 34.56 -7.89 38.31
C VAL A 270 34.95 -9.10 37.46
N GLU A 271 34.02 -10.01 37.20
CA GLU A 271 34.25 -11.19 36.36
C GLU A 271 34.34 -10.84 34.86
N ALA A 272 33.62 -9.81 34.40
CA ALA A 272 33.78 -9.31 33.04
C ALA A 272 35.18 -8.72 32.84
N GLU A 273 35.69 -7.94 33.79
CA GLU A 273 37.08 -7.43 33.75
C GLU A 273 38.12 -8.56 33.77
N LYS A 274 37.87 -9.64 34.53
CA LYS A 274 38.78 -10.79 34.62
C LYS A 274 38.76 -11.66 33.35
N ALA A 275 37.59 -11.90 32.77
CA ALA A 275 37.43 -12.64 31.52
C ALA A 275 38.06 -11.91 30.33
N GLU A 276 38.10 -10.57 30.37
CA GLU A 276 38.76 -9.74 29.36
C GLU A 276 40.29 -9.66 29.56
N ALA A 277 40.80 -9.95 30.76
CA ALA A 277 42.23 -9.92 31.09
C ALA A 277 42.98 -11.24 30.83
N GLN A 278 42.28 -12.33 30.51
CA GLN A 278 42.87 -13.61 30.11
C GLN A 278 42.69 -13.82 28.60
N PRO A 279 43.76 -13.71 27.79
CA PRO A 279 43.70 -13.85 26.34
C PRO A 279 43.44 -15.30 25.88
#